data_AF-A0A0N4YS52-F1
#
_entry.id   AF-A0A0N4YS52-F1
#
_cell.length_a   1.000
_cell.length_b   1.000
_cell.length_c   1.000
_cell.angle_alpha   90.00
_cell.angle_beta   90.00
_cell.angle_gamma   90.00
#
_symmetry.space_group_name_H-M   'P 1'
#
loop_
_entity.id
_entity.type
_entity.pdbx_description
1 polymer ?
#
loop_
_entity_poly.entity_id
_entity_poly.type
_entity_poly.pdbx_seq_one_letter_code
_entity_poly.pdbx_strand_id
1 'polypeptide(L)'
;MDTSTCGQMKGCLFAPEGCQAGVTCQIHFSYQVDGNSLAMELYGTPPVSNGYIAGDDMVVYCAQFGNGQVVGGLALNGKKPNNTIISNVGIQDVPRTASVGGALYCAIR
;
A
#
# COMPACT_ATOMS: atom_id res chain seq x y z
N MET A 1 0.07 -0.56 10.57
CA MET A 1 -0.04 -1.92 10.00
C MET A 1 0.14 -2.91 11.14
N ASP A 2 -0.68 -3.96 11.21
CA ASP A 2 -0.50 -5.02 12.20
C ASP A 2 0.47 -6.08 11.65
N THR A 3 1.64 -6.19 12.30
CA THR A 3 2.72 -7.11 11.94
C THR A 3 2.76 -8.37 12.82
N SER A 4 1.86 -8.51 13.79
CA SER A 4 1.89 -9.60 14.77
C SER A 4 1.75 -10.99 14.14
N THR A 5 1.12 -11.08 12.97
CA THR A 5 0.85 -12.33 12.24
C THR A 5 1.76 -12.55 11.03
N CYS A 6 2.80 -11.72 10.87
CA CYS A 6 3.79 -11.85 9.80
C CYS A 6 4.58 -13.16 9.91
N GLY A 7 4.76 -13.87 8.79
CA GLY A 7 5.47 -15.15 8.74
C GLY A 7 4.64 -16.35 9.21
N GLN A 8 3.38 -16.13 9.61
CA GLN A 8 2.44 -17.19 9.97
C GLN A 8 1.21 -17.16 9.06
N MET A 9 0.37 -16.13 9.20
CA MET A 9 -0.86 -15.96 8.41
C MET A 9 -0.71 -14.90 7.33
N LYS A 10 0.17 -13.91 7.54
CA LYS A 10 0.50 -12.87 6.57
C LYS A 10 1.91 -13.10 6.02
N GLY A 11 2.08 -13.00 4.71
CA GLY A 11 3.37 -12.69 4.11
C GLY A 11 3.66 -11.21 4.30
N CYS A 12 4.87 -10.85 4.72
CA CYS A 12 5.24 -9.46 4.97
C CYS A 12 6.57 -9.15 4.29
N LEU A 13 6.67 -7.94 3.72
CA LEU A 13 7.85 -7.40 3.09
C LEU A 13 8.14 -6.02 3.68
N PHE A 14 9.40 -5.80 4.05
CA PHE A 14 9.86 -4.57 4.66
C PHE A 14 11.02 -4.00 3.85
N ALA A 15 11.01 -2.69 3.61
CA ALA A 15 12.07 -2.00 2.90
C ALA A 15 12.57 -0.76 3.66
N PRO A 16 13.89 -0.51 3.67
CA PRO A 16 14.97 -1.32 3.07
C PRO A 16 15.22 -2.64 3.82
N GLU A 17 15.93 -3.59 3.21
CA GLU A 17 16.22 -4.87 3.84
C GLU A 17 16.93 -4.69 5.21
N GLY A 18 16.51 -5.48 6.21
CA GLY A 18 17.05 -5.41 7.57
C GLY A 18 16.48 -4.28 8.44
N CYS A 19 15.53 -3.50 7.95
CA CYS A 19 14.86 -2.48 8.75
C CYS A 19 13.93 -3.10 9.83
N GLN A 20 13.66 -2.34 10.88
CA GLN A 20 12.73 -2.70 11.94
C GLN A 20 11.33 -2.16 11.63
N ALA A 21 10.36 -3.07 11.54
CA ALA A 21 8.97 -2.74 11.26
C ALA A 21 8.44 -1.72 12.27
N GLY A 22 7.83 -0.64 11.77
CA GLY A 22 7.30 0.45 12.60
C GLY A 22 8.33 1.44 13.12
N VAL A 23 9.62 1.19 12.92
CA VAL A 23 10.72 2.05 13.43
C VAL A 23 11.54 2.65 12.29
N THR A 24 12.20 1.80 11.50
CA THR A 24 13.16 2.25 10.46
C THR A 24 12.74 1.87 9.04
N CYS A 25 11.69 1.06 8.90
CA CYS A 25 11.16 0.68 7.60
C CYS A 25 10.34 1.82 6.97
N GLN A 26 10.69 2.16 5.74
CA GLN A 26 10.03 3.18 4.93
C GLN A 26 8.79 2.63 4.24
N ILE A 27 8.82 1.36 3.84
CA ILE A 27 7.71 0.67 3.17
C ILE A 27 7.47 -0.66 3.88
N HIS A 28 6.21 -0.90 4.22
CA HIS A 28 5.74 -2.17 4.77
C HIS A 28 4.62 -2.65 3.86
N PHE A 29 4.71 -3.89 3.43
CA PHE A 29 3.69 -4.56 2.65
C PHE A 29 3.32 -5.85 3.37
N SER A 30 2.04 -6.15 3.48
CA SER A 30 1.56 -7.49 3.80
C SER A 30 0.56 -7.99 2.79
N TYR A 31 0.52 -9.31 2.67
CA TYR A 31 -0.52 -10.02 1.95
C TYR A 31 -0.98 -11.23 2.76
N GLN A 32 -2.25 -11.58 2.62
CA GLN A 32 -2.85 -12.77 3.19
C GLN A 32 -3.86 -13.33 2.21
N VAL A 33 -3.80 -14.65 1.99
CA VAL A 33 -4.84 -15.35 1.24
C VAL A 33 -6.06 -15.50 2.16
N ASP A 34 -7.20 -15.00 1.71
CA ASP A 34 -8.49 -15.11 2.39
C ASP A 34 -9.49 -15.78 1.45
N GLY A 35 -9.56 -17.11 1.51
CA GLY A 35 -10.33 -17.93 0.58
C GLY A 35 -9.85 -17.78 -0.86
N ASN A 36 -10.69 -17.15 -1.70
CA ASN A 36 -10.41 -16.88 -3.11
C ASN A 36 -9.88 -15.45 -3.37
N SER A 37 -9.70 -14.65 -2.31
CA SER A 37 -9.24 -13.27 -2.38
C SER A 37 -7.86 -13.10 -1.74
N LEU A 38 -7.16 -12.03 -2.13
CA LEU A 38 -5.88 -11.64 -1.53
C LEU A 38 -6.06 -10.32 -0.78
N ALA A 39 -6.03 -10.36 0.55
CA ALA A 39 -6.04 -9.16 1.36
C ALA A 39 -4.63 -8.57 1.38
N MET A 40 -4.49 -7.30 0.98
CA MET A 40 -3.20 -6.63 0.90
C MET A 40 -3.22 -5.34 1.72
N GLU A 41 -2.11 -5.06 2.41
CA GLU A 41 -1.91 -3.81 3.13
C GLU A 41 -0.60 -3.16 2.68
N LEU A 42 -0.64 -1.86 2.38
CA LEU A 42 0.54 -1.06 2.08
C LEU A 42 0.64 0.09 3.09
N TYR A 43 1.82 0.27 3.66
CA TYR A 43 2.12 1.34 4.60
C TYR A 43 3.49 1.95 4.30
N GLY A 44 3.61 3.26 4.46
CA GLY A 44 4.91 3.92 4.42
C GLY A 44 4.81 5.43 4.30
N THR A 45 5.95 6.06 3.99
CA THR A 45 6.06 7.51 3.80
C THR A 45 6.46 7.82 2.35
N PRO A 46 5.66 8.60 1.59
CA PRO A 46 6.06 9.04 0.26
C PRO A 46 7.34 9.91 0.31
N PRO A 47 8.25 9.80 -0.67
CA PRO A 47 9.51 10.56 -0.67
C PRO A 47 9.32 12.06 -0.94
N VAL A 48 8.13 12.47 -1.39
CA VAL A 48 7.78 13.87 -1.72
C VAL A 48 6.35 14.18 -1.27
N SER A 49 6.06 15.46 -1.05
CA SER A 49 4.69 15.95 -0.80
C SER A 49 3.77 15.64 -1.99
N ASN A 50 2.53 15.21 -1.72
CA ASN A 50 1.58 14.67 -2.71
C ASN A 50 2.11 13.45 -3.51
N GLY A 51 3.10 12.73 -2.97
CA GLY A 51 3.61 11.48 -3.54
C GLY A 51 2.73 10.27 -3.23
N TYR A 52 3.14 9.11 -3.75
CA TYR A 52 2.48 7.82 -3.54
C TYR A 52 3.50 6.73 -3.17
N ILE A 53 3.00 5.60 -2.69
CA ILE A 53 3.77 4.37 -2.44
C ILE A 53 3.19 3.28 -3.34
N ALA A 54 4.08 2.57 -4.03
CA ALA A 54 3.73 1.65 -5.11
C ALA A 54 4.73 0.48 -5.21
N GLY A 55 4.23 -0.69 -5.62
CA GLY A 55 5.03 -1.79 -6.20
C GLY A 55 5.35 -1.56 -7.69
N ASP A 56 6.08 -2.48 -8.32
CA ASP A 56 6.75 -2.25 -9.62
C ASP A 56 5.91 -2.60 -10.87
N ASP A 57 4.98 -3.58 -10.84
CA ASP A 57 4.25 -4.06 -12.03
C ASP A 57 2.76 -3.64 -12.06
N MET A 58 1.90 -4.33 -11.28
CA MET A 58 0.50 -3.99 -11.08
C MET A 58 0.32 -3.53 -9.63
N VAL A 59 -0.09 -2.28 -9.47
CA VAL A 59 0.20 -1.54 -8.26
C VAL A 59 -1.07 -1.33 -7.47
N VAL A 60 -1.12 -1.89 -6.27
CA VAL A 60 -1.98 -1.34 -5.23
C VAL A 60 -1.38 -0.01 -4.80
N TYR A 61 -2.08 1.11 -5.03
CA TYR A 61 -1.64 2.43 -4.58
C TYR A 61 -2.43 2.90 -3.36
N CYS A 62 -1.79 3.72 -2.55
CA CYS A 62 -2.42 4.52 -1.51
C CYS A 62 -1.92 5.96 -1.65
N ALA A 63 -2.82 6.89 -1.98
CA ALA A 63 -2.46 8.26 -2.33
C ALA A 63 -3.38 9.28 -1.65
N GLN A 64 -2.85 10.47 -1.40
CA GLN A 64 -3.62 11.62 -0.91
C GLN A 64 -3.78 12.63 -2.04
N PHE A 65 -5.03 12.95 -2.39
CA PHE A 65 -5.35 13.96 -3.40
C PHE A 65 -5.36 15.37 -2.80
N GLY A 66 -5.34 16.40 -3.65
CA GLY A 66 -5.22 17.81 -3.25
C GLY A 66 -6.31 18.33 -2.30
N ASN A 67 -7.41 17.59 -2.13
CA ASN A 67 -8.46 17.85 -1.15
C ASN A 67 -8.21 17.19 0.22
N GLY A 68 -7.06 16.52 0.41
CA GLY A 68 -6.72 15.77 1.62
C GLY A 68 -7.32 14.36 1.68
N GLN A 69 -8.07 13.93 0.66
CA GLN A 69 -8.69 12.61 0.64
C GLN A 69 -7.67 11.52 0.35
N VAL A 70 -7.62 10.51 1.22
CA VAL A 70 -6.80 9.31 1.02
C VAL A 70 -7.61 8.26 0.26
N VAL A 71 -7.06 7.75 -0.83
CA VAL A 71 -7.69 6.77 -1.72
C VAL A 71 -6.74 5.61 -1.98
N GLY A 72 -7.30 4.41 -1.89
CA GLY A 72 -6.66 3.17 -2.30
C GLY A 72 -7.18 2.70 -3.66
N GLY A 73 -6.35 2.08 -4.49
CA GLY A 73 -6.78 1.61 -5.81
C GLY A 73 -5.72 0.82 -6.56
N LEU A 74 -6.00 0.49 -7.82
CA LEU A 74 -5.02 -0.09 -8.75
C LEU A 74 -4.42 0.98 -9.66
N ALA A 75 -3.11 0.89 -9.88
CA ALA A 75 -2.39 1.65 -10.89
C ALA A 75 -1.48 0.72 -11.69
N LEU A 76 -1.24 1.05 -12.95
CA LEU A 76 -0.17 0.47 -13.74
C LEU A 76 1.04 1.37 -13.52
N ASN A 77 2.14 0.77 -13.07
CA ASN A 77 3.43 1.43 -13.19
C ASN A 77 3.88 1.23 -14.64
N GLY A 78 3.66 2.24 -15.49
CA GLY A 78 4.07 2.19 -16.88
C GLY A 78 5.57 2.49 -17.04
N LYS A 79 5.94 3.11 -18.17
CA LYS A 79 7.26 3.76 -18.25
C LYS A 79 7.27 4.99 -17.34
N LYS A 80 8.25 5.04 -16.43
CA LYS A 80 8.59 6.23 -15.61
C LYS A 80 8.51 7.52 -16.47
N PRO A 81 7.98 8.63 -15.94
CA PRO A 81 7.67 8.89 -14.52
C PRO A 81 6.20 8.68 -14.14
N ASN A 82 5.34 8.19 -15.03
CA ASN A 82 3.90 8.26 -14.85
C ASN A 82 3.28 6.92 -14.48
N ASN A 83 2.50 6.92 -13.41
CA ASN A 83 1.57 5.85 -13.08
C ASN A 83 0.20 6.17 -13.68
N THR A 84 -0.45 5.14 -14.22
CA THR A 84 -1.82 5.26 -14.74
C THR A 84 -2.75 4.55 -13.79
N ILE A 85 -3.71 5.26 -13.18
CA ILE A 85 -4.78 4.61 -12.41
C ILE A 85 -5.55 3.72 -13.38
N ILE A 86 -5.50 2.40 -13.16
CA ILE A 86 -6.30 1.44 -13.92
C ILE A 86 -7.65 1.38 -13.23
N SER A 87 -8.72 1.10 -13.98
CA SER A 87 -10.01 0.79 -13.38
C SER A 87 -9.83 -0.15 -12.19
N ASN A 88 -10.60 0.02 -11.11
CA ASN A 88 -10.57 -0.86 -9.94
C ASN A 88 -11.06 -2.30 -10.22
N VAL A 89 -11.13 -2.72 -11.50
CA VAL A 89 -11.40 -4.08 -11.92
C VAL A 89 -10.29 -4.97 -11.35
N GLY A 90 -10.63 -5.75 -10.31
CA GLY A 90 -9.68 -6.57 -9.55
C GLY A 90 -9.56 -6.19 -8.06
N ILE A 91 -10.02 -4.99 -7.66
CA ILE A 91 -10.27 -4.63 -6.26
C ILE A 91 -11.73 -4.92 -5.95
N GLN A 92 -11.99 -5.78 -4.97
CA GLN A 92 -13.32 -6.05 -4.43
C GLN A 92 -13.79 -4.90 -3.53
N ASP A 93 -12.93 -4.37 -2.67
CA ASP A 93 -13.28 -3.30 -1.72
C ASP A 93 -12.08 -2.51 -1.18
N VAL A 94 -12.31 -1.26 -0.75
CA VAL A 94 -11.35 -0.41 -0.01
C VAL A 94 -11.97 -0.02 1.34
N PRO A 95 -12.06 -0.95 2.30
CA PRO A 95 -12.85 -0.76 3.52
C PRO A 95 -12.34 0.35 4.44
N ARG A 96 -11.07 0.77 4.30
CA ARG A 96 -10.49 1.81 5.14
C ARG A 96 -9.37 2.57 4.46
N THR A 97 -9.44 3.90 4.55
CA THR A 97 -8.32 4.81 4.24
C THR A 97 -8.11 5.80 5.38
N ALA A 98 -6.85 6.20 5.63
CA ALA A 98 -6.52 7.18 6.65
C ALA A 98 -5.18 7.88 6.37
N SER A 99 -5.02 9.09 6.92
CA SER A 99 -3.75 9.79 7.04
C SER A 99 -3.42 9.93 8.53
N VAL A 100 -2.32 9.35 8.99
CA VAL A 100 -1.92 9.34 10.41
C VAL A 100 -0.47 9.75 10.53
N GLY A 101 -0.22 10.92 11.12
CA GLY A 101 1.15 11.42 11.33
C GLY A 101 1.96 11.60 10.04
N GLY A 102 1.30 11.93 8.92
CA GLY A 102 1.94 12.05 7.60
C GLY A 102 2.12 10.73 6.84
N ALA A 103 1.80 9.58 7.45
CA ALA A 103 1.77 8.29 6.78
C ALA A 103 0.36 8.02 6.20
N LEU A 104 0.33 7.41 5.02
CA LEU A 104 -0.91 6.99 4.37
C LEU A 104 -1.20 5.52 4.69
N TYR A 105 -2.48 5.22 4.95
CA TYR A 105 -2.97 3.87 5.17
C TYR A 105 -4.16 3.57 4.25
N CYS A 106 -4.10 2.46 3.53
CA CYS A 106 -5.20 1.92 2.74
C CYS A 106 -5.30 0.41 2.95
N ALA A 107 -6.49 -0.08 3.31
CA ALA A 107 -6.83 -1.50 3.34
C ALA A 107 -7.59 -1.85 2.07
N ILE A 108 -7.13 -2.85 1.32
CA ILE A 108 -7.66 -3.20 -0.01
C ILE A 108 -7.87 -4.71 -0.09
N ARG A 109 -9.02 -5.13 -0.61
CA ARG A 109 -9.48 -6.52 -0.75
C ARG A 109 -9.96 -6.78 -2.17
#